data_AF-A0A2H3D262-F1
#
_entry.id   AF-A0A2H3D262-F1
#
_cell.length_a   1.000
_cell.length_b   1.000
_cell.length_c   1.000
_cell.angle_alpha   90.00
_cell.angle_beta   90.00
_cell.angle_gamma   90.00
#
_symmetry.space_group_name_H-M   'P 1'
#
loop_
_entity.id
_entity.type
_entity.pdbx_description
1 polymer ?
#
loop_
_entity_poly.entity_id
_entity_poly.type
_entity_poly.pdbx_seq_one_letter_code
_entity_poly.pdbx_strand_id
1 'polypeptide(L)'
;AEAFLREQFGIPPNVAVNLDALLDPPPGVRPNYTNSQLARLAIYGHPRHRATLDQLLKAIENRFEWYRKENKSWRGSIRHLLSLESLYVKVGREKTDPGSGSYWTLDIRDPKGMKRLRKR
;
A
#
# COMPACT_ATOMS: atom_id res chain seq x y z
N ALA A 1 -5.62 -8.43 -11.02
CA ALA A 1 -5.12 -7.71 -9.83
C ALA A 1 -5.14 -8.62 -8.60
N GLU A 2 -6.33 -9.12 -8.23
CA GLU A 2 -6.49 -10.00 -7.07
C GLU A 2 -5.62 -11.27 -7.12
N ALA A 3 -5.71 -12.05 -8.21
CA ALA A 3 -4.98 -13.31 -8.36
C ALA A 3 -3.45 -13.14 -8.19
N PHE A 4 -2.88 -12.07 -8.75
CA PHE A 4 -1.47 -11.74 -8.60
C PHE A 4 -1.08 -11.47 -7.13
N LEU A 5 -1.90 -10.72 -6.40
CA LEU A 5 -1.62 -10.43 -4.99
C LEU A 5 -1.79 -11.68 -4.12
N ARG A 6 -2.76 -12.54 -4.45
CA ARG A 6 -2.96 -13.83 -3.80
C ARG A 6 -1.76 -14.74 -3.99
N GLU A 7 -1.29 -14.88 -5.23
CA GLU A 7 -0.11 -15.69 -5.55
C GLU A 7 1.17 -15.13 -4.91
N GLN A 8 1.39 -13.81 -5.00
CA GLN A 8 2.55 -13.14 -4.39
C GLN A 8 2.63 -13.29 -2.88
N PHE A 9 1.50 -13.30 -2.19
CA PHE A 9 1.43 -13.27 -0.72
C PHE A 9 0.85 -14.53 -0.10
N GLY A 10 0.55 -15.56 -0.89
CA GLY A 10 -0.03 -16.82 -0.43
C GLY A 10 -1.43 -16.66 0.19
N ILE A 11 -2.25 -15.72 -0.28
CA ILE A 11 -3.57 -15.44 0.30
C ILE A 11 -4.62 -16.40 -0.30
N PRO A 12 -5.24 -17.29 0.49
CA PRO A 12 -6.20 -18.27 -0.01
C PRO A 12 -7.50 -17.60 -0.49
N PRO A 13 -8.21 -18.18 -1.49
CA PRO A 13 -9.30 -17.53 -2.22
C PRO A 13 -10.49 -17.11 -1.36
N ASN A 14 -10.66 -17.72 -0.19
CA ASN A 14 -11.71 -17.41 0.79
C ASN A 14 -11.39 -16.22 1.70
N VAL A 15 -10.17 -15.67 1.65
CA VAL A 15 -9.75 -14.53 2.46
C VAL A 15 -9.72 -13.26 1.61
N ALA A 16 -10.17 -12.14 2.16
CA ALA A 16 -10.13 -10.85 1.49
C ALA A 16 -8.67 -10.40 1.27
N VAL A 17 -8.35 -9.89 0.08
CA VAL A 17 -6.99 -9.37 -0.20
C VAL A 17 -6.87 -7.95 0.35
N ASN A 18 -6.55 -7.82 1.62
CA ASN A 18 -6.35 -6.54 2.29
C ASN A 18 -5.32 -6.69 3.42
N LEU A 19 -5.15 -5.66 4.25
CA LEU A 19 -4.24 -5.73 5.40
C LEU A 19 -4.65 -6.77 6.45
N ASP A 20 -5.92 -7.19 6.49
CA ASP A 20 -6.42 -8.20 7.43
C ASP A 20 -6.00 -9.62 7.03
N ALA A 21 -5.59 -9.83 5.78
CA ALA A 21 -4.97 -11.08 5.33
C ALA A 21 -3.59 -11.33 5.96
N LEU A 22 -2.97 -10.31 6.55
CA LEU A 22 -1.68 -10.42 7.21
C LEU A 22 -1.85 -10.90 8.66
N LEU A 23 -0.96 -11.78 9.09
CA LEU A 23 -0.91 -12.29 10.47
C LEU A 23 -0.51 -11.17 11.44
N ASP A 24 -1.10 -11.21 12.63
CA ASP A 24 -0.74 -10.29 13.69
C ASP A 24 0.66 -10.59 14.23
N PRO A 25 1.53 -9.57 14.40
CA PRO A 25 2.74 -9.74 15.16
C PRO A 25 2.42 -9.93 16.65
N PRO A 26 3.37 -10.44 17.45
CA PRO A 26 3.28 -10.35 18.89
C PRO A 26 3.04 -8.89 19.36
N PRO A 27 2.34 -8.68 20.50
CA PRO A 27 2.03 -7.35 21.00
C PRO A 27 3.28 -6.47 21.12
N GLY A 28 3.21 -5.24 20.59
CA GLY A 28 4.32 -4.30 20.63
C GLY A 28 5.50 -4.61 19.68
N VAL A 29 5.41 -5.66 18.86
CA VAL A 29 6.47 -6.03 17.90
C VAL A 29 6.13 -5.49 16.51
N ARG A 30 7.16 -5.06 15.77
CA ARG A 30 7.03 -4.66 14.37
C ARG A 30 6.59 -5.86 13.52
N PRO A 31 5.52 -5.73 12.71
CA PRO A 31 5.17 -6.77 11.75
C PRO A 31 6.34 -7.13 10.84
N ASN A 32 6.59 -8.42 10.61
CA ASN A 32 7.62 -8.91 9.70
C ASN A 32 7.15 -8.86 8.24
N TYR A 33 6.68 -7.67 7.82
CA TYR A 33 6.20 -7.39 6.49
C TYR A 33 6.98 -6.23 5.88
N THR A 34 7.23 -6.35 4.58
CA THR A 34 7.86 -5.30 3.82
C THR A 34 6.91 -4.12 3.64
N ASN A 35 7.45 -2.91 3.55
CA ASN A 35 6.65 -1.72 3.21
C ASN A 35 5.88 -1.90 1.89
N SER A 36 6.43 -2.69 0.96
CA SER A 36 5.79 -3.03 -0.32
C SER A 36 4.54 -3.89 -0.14
N GLN A 37 4.62 -4.93 0.69
CA GLN A 37 3.45 -5.75 1.07
C GLN A 37 2.35 -4.90 1.69
N LEU A 38 2.70 -4.08 2.70
CA LEU A 38 1.76 -3.21 3.38
C LEU A 38 1.08 -2.23 2.43
N ALA A 39 1.86 -1.58 1.57
CA ALA A 39 1.33 -0.58 0.65
C ALA A 39 0.40 -1.20 -0.41
N ARG A 40 0.77 -2.36 -0.98
CA ARG A 40 -0.05 -3.08 -1.97
C ARG A 40 -1.39 -3.51 -1.38
N LEU A 41 -1.38 -4.18 -0.23
CA LEU A 41 -2.60 -4.68 0.39
C LEU A 41 -3.51 -3.56 0.88
N ALA A 42 -2.94 -2.46 1.38
CA ALA A 42 -3.73 -1.32 1.81
C ALA A 42 -4.38 -0.54 0.65
N ILE A 43 -3.68 -0.37 -0.48
CA ILE A 43 -4.28 0.24 -1.69
C ILE A 43 -5.36 -0.68 -2.26
N TYR A 44 -5.08 -1.97 -2.37
CA TYR A 44 -6.00 -2.93 -2.95
C TYR A 44 -7.24 -3.15 -2.06
N GLY A 45 -7.08 -3.15 -0.74
CA GLY A 45 -8.18 -3.25 0.22
C GLY A 45 -9.13 -2.05 0.26
N HIS A 46 -8.77 -0.92 -0.37
CA HIS A 46 -9.67 0.23 -0.45
C HIS A 46 -10.79 -0.03 -1.48
N PRO A 47 -12.05 0.41 -1.25
CA PRO A 47 -13.20 0.08 -2.12
C PRO A 47 -13.06 0.39 -3.61
N ARG A 48 -12.16 1.31 -3.97
CA ARG A 48 -11.88 1.73 -5.35
C ARG A 48 -10.49 1.31 -5.84
N HIS A 49 -9.83 0.40 -5.12
CA HIS A 49 -8.44 -0.03 -5.34
C HIS A 49 -7.46 1.14 -5.52
N ARG A 50 -7.77 2.26 -4.84
CA ARG A 50 -7.03 3.51 -4.90
C ARG A 50 -7.09 4.18 -3.55
N ALA A 51 -5.96 4.66 -3.06
CA ALA A 51 -5.86 5.33 -1.77
C ALA A 51 -4.92 6.53 -1.86
N THR A 52 -5.21 7.57 -1.10
CA THR A 52 -4.27 8.68 -0.90
C THR A 52 -3.14 8.26 0.02
N LEU A 53 -2.03 9.02 0.03
CA LEU A 53 -0.93 8.77 0.98
C LEU A 53 -1.44 8.78 2.43
N ASP A 54 -2.30 9.73 2.79
CA ASP A 54 -2.84 9.82 4.16
C ASP A 54 -3.70 8.60 4.52
N GLN A 55 -4.59 8.18 3.63
CA GLN A 55 -5.40 6.96 3.81
C GLN A 55 -4.52 5.71 3.95
N LEU A 56 -3.46 5.61 3.15
CA LEU A 56 -2.52 4.50 3.21
C LEU A 56 -1.82 4.40 4.57
N LEU A 57 -1.30 5.53 5.06
CA LEU A 57 -0.64 5.59 6.35
C LEU A 57 -1.62 5.26 7.48
N LYS A 58 -2.84 5.82 7.45
CA LYS A 58 -3.89 5.52 8.43
C LYS A 58 -4.31 4.05 8.41
N ALA A 59 -4.43 3.43 7.24
CA ALA A 59 -4.77 2.01 7.14
C ALA A 59 -3.74 1.12 7.86
N ILE A 60 -2.44 1.43 7.69
CA ILE A 60 -1.35 0.71 8.36
C ILE A 60 -1.37 0.94 9.89
N GLU A 61 -1.60 2.18 10.34
CA GLU A 61 -1.70 2.53 11.77
C GLU A 61 -2.93 1.94 12.46
N ASN A 62 -4.01 1.77 11.71
CA ASN A 62 -5.24 1.15 12.20
C ASN A 62 -5.06 -0.36 12.33
N ARG A 63 -4.36 -0.99 11.38
CA ARG A 63 -4.13 -2.44 11.37
C ARG A 63 -3.12 -2.89 12.43
N PHE A 64 -2.01 -2.17 12.58
CA PHE A 64 -0.86 -2.61 13.36
C PHE A 64 -0.47 -1.58 14.41
N GLU A 65 -0.56 -1.98 15.68
CA GLU A 65 -0.31 -1.08 16.83
C GLU A 65 1.11 -0.51 16.84
N TRP A 66 2.12 -1.30 16.45
CA TRP A 66 3.52 -0.85 16.41
C TRP A 66 3.69 0.42 15.55
N TYR A 67 3.03 0.47 14.38
CA TYR A 67 3.11 1.62 13.47
C TYR A 67 2.44 2.88 14.02
N ARG A 68 1.50 2.74 14.98
CA ARG A 68 0.84 3.84 15.68
C ARG A 68 1.73 4.44 16.78
N LYS A 69 2.49 3.59 17.49
CA LYS A 69 3.33 3.99 18.63
C LYS A 69 4.71 4.50 18.22
N GLU A 70 5.27 3.99 17.13
CA GLU A 70 6.60 4.35 16.63
C GLU A 70 6.68 5.81 16.13
N ASN A 71 7.90 6.38 16.06
CA ASN A 71 8.20 7.77 15.73
C ASN A 71 7.90 8.22 14.28
N LYS A 72 6.91 7.62 13.60
CA LYS A 72 6.46 7.97 12.23
C LYS A 72 7.55 7.94 11.14
N SER A 73 8.76 7.47 11.45
CA SER A 73 9.91 7.37 10.54
C SER A 73 9.59 6.51 9.31
N TRP A 74 8.83 5.43 9.53
CA TRP A 74 8.34 4.51 8.49
C TRP A 74 7.45 5.19 7.44
N ARG A 75 6.76 6.29 7.77
CA ARG A 75 5.90 7.02 6.82
C ARG A 75 6.74 7.57 5.66
N GLY A 76 8.00 7.94 5.92
CA GLY A 76 8.96 8.36 4.90
C GLY A 76 9.32 7.23 3.94
N SER A 77 9.53 6.02 4.46
CA SER A 77 9.81 4.84 3.65
C SER A 77 8.64 4.47 2.73
N ILE A 78 7.40 4.58 3.20
CA ILE A 78 6.19 4.35 2.36
C ILE A 78 6.11 5.40 1.26
N ARG A 79 6.34 6.68 1.56
CA ARG A 79 6.34 7.74 0.53
C ARG A 79 7.41 7.52 -0.54
N HIS A 80 8.61 7.14 -0.11
CA HIS A 80 9.72 6.84 -1.02
C HIS A 80 9.41 5.62 -1.90
N LEU A 81 8.86 4.56 -1.30
CA LEU A 81 8.43 3.34 -1.98
C LEU A 81 7.41 3.63 -3.09
N LEU A 82 6.34 4.38 -2.80
CA LEU A 82 5.35 4.79 -3.81
C LEU A 82 5.99 5.56 -4.97
N SER A 83 7.11 6.23 -4.73
CA SER A 83 7.84 6.98 -5.74
C SER A 83 8.82 6.11 -6.54
N LEU A 84 9.33 5.04 -5.93
CA LEU A 84 10.41 4.20 -6.45
C LEU A 84 9.91 3.00 -7.25
N GLU A 85 8.87 2.32 -6.76
CA GLU A 85 8.28 1.16 -7.45
C GLU A 85 7.34 1.61 -8.57
N SER A 86 7.49 1.03 -9.77
CA SER A 86 6.64 1.32 -10.92
C SER A 86 5.23 0.78 -10.80
N LEU A 87 5.03 -0.24 -9.96
CA LEU A 87 3.73 -0.83 -9.68
C LEU A 87 2.73 0.20 -9.12
N TYR A 88 3.20 1.19 -8.36
CA TYR A 88 2.32 2.26 -7.90
C TYR A 88 2.16 3.28 -9.01
N VAL A 89 0.95 3.77 -9.25
CA VAL A 89 0.68 4.82 -10.23
C VAL A 89 -0.05 5.95 -9.53
N LYS A 90 0.42 7.18 -9.79
CA LYS A 90 -0.19 8.39 -9.25
C LYS A 90 -1.36 8.79 -10.16
N VAL A 91 -2.56 8.85 -9.61
CA VAL A 91 -3.79 9.21 -10.30
C VAL A 91 -4.28 10.56 -9.78
N GLY A 92 -4.55 11.49 -10.70
CA GLY A 92 -5.12 12.80 -10.39
C GLY A 92 -6.49 12.67 -9.71
N ARG A 93 -6.83 13.64 -8.87
CA ARG A 93 -8.20 13.78 -8.38
C ARG A 93 -9.07 14.41 -9.46
N GLU A 94 -10.34 14.04 -9.48
CA GLU A 94 -11.33 14.74 -10.30
C GLU A 94 -11.53 16.17 -9.76
N LYS A 95 -11.90 17.11 -10.63
CA LYS A 95 -12.13 18.52 -10.24
C LYS A 95 -13.28 18.66 -9.21
N THR A 96 -14.14 17.67 -9.13
CA THR A 96 -15.30 17.56 -8.23
C THR A 96 -14.97 16.98 -6.86
N ASP A 97 -13.74 16.47 -6.63
CA ASP A 97 -13.29 15.88 -5.36
C ASP A 97 -12.25 16.80 -4.69
N PRO A 98 -12.69 17.81 -3.92
CA PRO A 98 -11.79 18.71 -3.22
C PRO A 98 -11.05 17.96 -2.10
N GLY A 99 -9.73 17.85 -2.23
CA GLY A 99 -8.88 17.34 -1.16
C GLY A 99 -7.40 17.31 -1.50
N SER A 100 -6.58 17.06 -0.50
CA SER A 100 -5.12 17.15 -0.61
C SER A 100 -4.48 15.88 -1.18
N GLY A 101 -3.51 16.06 -2.07
CA GLY A 101 -2.71 14.98 -2.65
C GLY A 101 -3.42 14.21 -3.76
N SER A 102 -2.72 13.22 -4.32
CA SER A 102 -3.23 12.37 -5.41
C SER A 102 -3.57 10.99 -4.90
N TYR A 103 -4.41 10.29 -5.65
CA TYR A 103 -4.65 8.86 -5.41
C TYR A 103 -3.44 8.05 -5.90
N TRP A 104 -3.19 6.93 -5.25
CA TRP A 104 -2.25 5.91 -5.66
C TRP A 104 -3.01 4.64 -5.98
N THR A 105 -2.72 4.04 -7.13
CA THR A 105 -3.29 2.79 -7.61
C THR A 105 -2.19 1.77 -7.88
N LEU A 106 -2.55 0.50 -8.03
CA LEU A 106 -1.63 -0.56 -8.44
C LEU A 106 -1.83 -0.88 -9.93
N ASP A 107 -0.78 -0.81 -10.73
CA ASP A 107 -0.80 -1.25 -12.13
C ASP A 107 -0.25 -2.68 -12.26
N ILE A 108 -1.14 -3.64 -12.01
CA ILE A 108 -0.79 -5.07 -11.96
C ILE A 108 -0.71 -5.68 -13.37
N ARG A 109 -0.95 -4.89 -14.42
CA ARG A 109 -0.84 -5.34 -15.82
C ARG A 109 0.62 -5.45 -16.27
N ASP A 110 1.53 -4.72 -15.63
CA ASP A 110 2.96 -4.82 -15.89
C ASP A 110 3.78 -4.81 -14.59
N PRO A 111 3.77 -5.93 -13.83
CA PRO A 111 4.46 -6.02 -12.54
C PRO A 111 6.00 -5.96 -12.64
N LYS A 112 6.57 -6.07 -13.85
CA LYS A 112 8.03 -5.98 -14.12
C LYS A 112 8.42 -4.74 -14.95
N GLY A 113 7.47 -3.93 -15.39
CA GLY A 113 7.68 -2.91 -16.40
C GLY A 113 8.28 -1.62 -15.87
N MET A 114 9.55 -1.42 -16.20
CA MET A 114 10.28 -0.16 -16.15
C MET A 114 10.38 0.46 -14.75
N LYS A 115 11.54 0.26 -14.08
CA LYS A 115 12.03 1.21 -13.06
C LYS A 115 11.68 2.61 -13.57
N ARG A 116 10.86 3.36 -12.83
CA ARG A 116 10.45 4.70 -13.31
C ARG A 116 11.69 5.45 -13.73
N LEU A 117 11.78 5.79 -15.01
CA LEU A 117 12.89 6.59 -15.52
C LEU A 117 12.80 7.93 -14.80
N ARG A 118 13.64 8.15 -13.78
CA ARG A 118 13.76 9.47 -13.17
C ARG A 118 14.40 10.35 -14.23
N LYS A 119 13.65 11.31 -14.80
CA LYS A 119 14.27 12.42 -15.51
C LYS A 119 15.12 13.17 -14.47
N ARG A 120 16.43 13.15 -14.72
CA ARG A 120 17.43 13.95 -14.00
C ARG A 120 17.31 15.41 -14.43
#